data_AF-A0A8T4MID5-F1
#
_entry.id   AF-A0A8T4MID5-F1
#
_cell.length_a   1.000
_cell.length_b   1.000
_cell.length_c   1.000
_cell.angle_alpha   90.00
_cell.angle_beta   90.00
_cell.angle_gamma   90.00
#
_symmetry.space_group_name_H-M   'P 1'
#
loop_
_entity.id
_entity.type
_entity.pdbx_description
1 polymer ?
#
loop_
_entity_poly.entity_id
_entity_poly.type
_entity_poly.pdbx_seq_one_letter_code
_entity_poly.pdbx_strand_id
1 'polypeptide(L)'
;MNKGMIIFFVMFIISAYIASSWDSLPLVKNTVSSILDPSLGILLKWPNPYNYVGFIIIIGLTSLILTLAQKYLSDQAALRELKKEQKILSEEMKKYKEHPEKLMELQKKQLEFLPKTFELTMKPIMFTTIPIVLFFRWFGMYLNPMFGGWWILYYLIGSMIFSGIFRKLFNVA
;
A
#
# COMPACT_ATOMS: atom_id res chain seq x y z
N MET A 1 17.66 -8.04 14.49
CA MET A 1 16.69 -7.69 13.42
C MET A 1 16.77 -8.79 12.36
N ASN A 2 15.65 -9.46 12.01
CA ASN A 2 15.63 -10.50 10.96
C ASN A 2 16.08 -9.92 9.61
N LYS A 3 16.73 -10.72 8.75
CA LYS A 3 17.22 -10.35 7.42
C LYS A 3 16.16 -9.66 6.55
N GLY A 4 14.90 -10.10 6.63
CA GLY A 4 13.78 -9.47 5.92
C GLY A 4 13.50 -8.03 6.35
N MET A 5 13.61 -7.72 7.65
CA MET A 5 13.46 -6.34 8.15
C MET A 5 14.59 -5.44 7.65
N ILE A 6 15.83 -5.93 7.67
CA ILE A 6 16.99 -5.17 7.16
C ILE A 6 16.78 -4.83 5.68
N ILE A 7 16.39 -5.82 4.87
CA ILE A 7 16.11 -5.60 3.44
C ILE A 7 15.01 -4.56 3.25
N PHE A 8 13.91 -4.66 3.99
CA PHE A 8 12.83 -3.68 3.92
C PHE A 8 13.32 -2.25 4.22
N PHE A 9 14.06 -2.05 5.31
CA PHE A 9 14.59 -0.71 5.66
C PHE A 9 15.55 -0.18 4.59
N VAL A 10 16.42 -1.03 4.06
CA VAL A 10 17.33 -0.65 2.96
C VAL A 10 16.54 -0.22 1.72
N MET A 11 15.53 -1.01 1.31
CA MET A 11 14.69 -0.66 0.17
C MET A 11 13.89 0.62 0.39
N PHE A 12 13.42 0.85 1.62
CA PHE A 12 12.69 2.06 1.98
C PHE A 12 13.60 3.30 1.92
N ILE A 13 14.81 3.23 2.49
CA ILE A 13 15.79 4.32 2.45
C ILE A 13 16.18 4.63 1.00
N ILE A 14 16.46 3.60 0.19
CA ILE A 14 16.78 3.78 -1.23
C ILE A 14 15.63 4.45 -1.96
N SER A 15 14.40 3.98 -1.76
CA SER A 15 13.21 4.55 -2.40
C SER A 15 13.00 6.02 -1.98
N ALA A 16 13.16 6.32 -0.70
CA ALA A 16 13.05 7.69 -0.18
C ALA A 16 14.13 8.62 -0.76
N TYR A 17 15.37 8.15 -0.87
CA TYR A 17 16.47 8.90 -1.49
C TYR A 17 16.21 9.17 -2.98
N ILE A 18 15.70 8.17 -3.73
CA ILE A 18 15.35 8.35 -5.14
C ILE A 18 14.21 9.36 -5.29
N ALA A 19 13.20 9.30 -4.42
CA ALA A 19 12.06 10.22 -4.47
C ALA A 19 12.45 11.66 -4.14
N SER A 20 13.34 11.87 -3.15
CA SER A 20 13.83 13.20 -2.78
C SER A 20 14.79 13.78 -3.82
N SER A 21 15.60 12.92 -4.45
CA SER A 21 16.58 13.31 -5.48
C SER A 21 16.00 13.23 -6.90
N TRP A 22 14.67 13.21 -7.06
CA TRP A 22 13.99 12.98 -8.34
C TRP A 22 14.46 13.91 -9.47
N ASP A 23 14.61 15.20 -9.16
CA ASP A 23 15.03 16.19 -10.15
C ASP A 23 16.54 16.16 -10.43
N SER A 24 17.32 15.57 -9.52
CA SER A 24 18.77 15.34 -9.68
C SER A 24 19.10 14.03 -10.41
N LEU A 25 18.11 13.15 -10.62
CA LEU A 25 18.27 11.84 -11.28
C LEU A 25 17.53 11.81 -12.63
N PRO A 26 18.04 12.49 -13.67
CA PRO A 26 17.36 12.61 -14.97
C PRO A 26 17.16 11.24 -15.64
N LEU A 27 18.07 10.29 -15.45
CA LEU A 27 17.90 8.93 -15.95
C LEU A 27 16.64 8.27 -15.39
N VAL A 28 16.46 8.29 -14.07
CA VAL A 28 15.29 7.70 -13.41
C VAL A 28 14.01 8.41 -13.84
N LYS A 29 14.01 9.74 -13.80
CA LYS A 29 12.86 10.57 -14.18
C LYS A 29 12.44 10.32 -15.63
N ASN A 30 13.39 10.33 -16.57
CA ASN A 30 13.10 10.16 -17.99
C ASN A 30 12.64 8.73 -18.28
N THR A 31 13.26 7.71 -17.69
CA THR A 31 12.82 6.31 -17.87
C THR A 31 11.40 6.11 -17.37
N VAL A 32 11.07 6.59 -16.17
CA VAL A 32 9.71 6.45 -15.63
C VAL A 32 8.70 7.20 -16.50
N SER A 33 9.00 8.44 -16.89
CA SER A 33 8.12 9.20 -17.79
C SER A 33 7.95 8.53 -19.14
N SER A 34 9.00 8.01 -19.77
CA SER A 34 8.89 7.32 -21.07
C SER A 34 8.03 6.06 -21.02
N ILE A 35 7.99 5.37 -19.87
CA ILE A 35 7.14 4.18 -19.68
C ILE A 35 5.69 4.57 -19.39
N LEU A 36 5.47 5.55 -18.51
CA LEU A 36 4.14 5.88 -18.00
C LEU A 36 3.40 6.94 -18.83
N ASP A 37 4.09 7.89 -19.44
CA ASP A 37 3.46 8.97 -20.21
C ASP A 37 2.61 8.48 -21.40
N PRO A 38 3.06 7.51 -22.22
CA PRO A 38 2.29 7.03 -23.37
C PRO A 38 1.01 6.28 -23.01
N SER A 39 0.86 5.88 -21.74
CA SER A 39 -0.30 5.14 -21.25
C SER A 39 -1.09 5.98 -20.24
N LEU A 40 -0.64 5.98 -19.00
CA LEU A 40 -1.29 6.66 -17.88
C LEU A 40 -1.21 8.18 -18.01
N GLY A 41 -0.13 8.71 -18.60
CA GLY A 41 0.02 10.15 -18.80
C GLY A 41 -1.01 10.73 -19.77
N ILE A 42 -1.42 9.98 -20.80
CA ILE A 42 -2.47 10.41 -21.74
C ILE A 42 -3.79 10.64 -20.99
N LEU A 43 -4.16 9.73 -20.09
CA LEU A 43 -5.40 9.83 -19.30
C LEU A 43 -5.41 11.06 -18.39
N LEU A 44 -4.25 11.43 -17.86
CA LEU A 44 -4.10 12.60 -16.98
C LEU A 44 -4.01 13.91 -17.76
N LYS A 45 -3.50 13.90 -18.99
CA LYS A 45 -3.36 15.07 -19.86
C LYS A 45 -4.67 15.44 -20.59
N TRP A 46 -5.75 14.68 -20.40
CA TRP A 46 -7.05 15.03 -20.97
C TRP A 46 -7.52 16.42 -20.53
N PRO A 47 -8.26 17.14 -21.39
CA PRO A 47 -8.79 18.45 -21.04
C PRO A 47 -9.73 18.34 -19.84
N ASN A 48 -9.69 19.35 -18.97
CA ASN A 48 -10.62 19.46 -17.84
C ASN A 48 -12.06 19.48 -18.38
N PRO A 49 -13.00 18.67 -17.84
CA PRO A 49 -12.93 17.83 -16.63
C PRO A 49 -12.62 16.34 -16.84
N TYR A 50 -12.26 15.92 -18.04
CA TYR A 50 -12.06 14.49 -18.33
C TYR A 50 -10.82 13.92 -17.63
N ASN A 51 -9.82 14.74 -17.28
CA ASN A 51 -8.68 14.33 -16.46
C ASN A 51 -9.06 13.69 -15.11
N TYR A 52 -10.19 14.08 -14.50
CA TYR A 52 -10.69 13.44 -13.27
C TYR A 52 -11.10 11.99 -13.49
N VAL A 53 -11.66 11.66 -14.65
CA VAL A 53 -11.97 10.28 -15.02
C VAL A 53 -10.68 9.48 -15.18
N GLY A 54 -9.68 10.06 -15.84
CA GLY A 54 -8.34 9.46 -15.96
C GLY A 54 -7.72 9.14 -14.60
N PHE A 55 -7.83 10.06 -13.64
CA PHE A 55 -7.40 9.85 -12.26
C PHE A 55 -8.12 8.67 -11.58
N ILE A 56 -9.45 8.59 -11.69
CA ILE A 56 -10.24 7.48 -11.11
C ILE A 56 -9.84 6.14 -11.73
N ILE A 57 -9.66 6.08 -13.05
CA ILE A 57 -9.21 4.88 -13.76
C ILE A 57 -7.85 4.43 -13.23
N ILE A 58 -6.91 5.37 -13.05
CA ILE A 58 -5.56 5.07 -12.53
C ILE A 58 -5.63 4.57 -11.10
N ILE A 59 -6.44 5.16 -10.22
CA ILE A 59 -6.64 4.63 -8.86
C ILE A 59 -7.19 3.20 -8.91
N GLY A 60 -8.17 2.94 -9.77
CA GLY A 60 -8.73 1.60 -9.95
C GLY A 60 -7.66 0.59 -10.41
N LEU A 61 -6.90 0.93 -11.46
CA LEU A 61 -5.84 0.06 -11.99
C LEU A 61 -4.73 -0.19 -10.98
N THR A 62 -4.24 0.86 -10.32
CA THR A 62 -3.20 0.72 -9.29
C THR A 62 -3.70 -0.09 -8.10
N SER A 63 -4.93 0.15 -7.63
CA SER A 63 -5.55 -0.65 -6.56
C SER A 63 -5.72 -2.12 -6.96
N LEU A 64 -6.06 -2.39 -8.22
CA LEU A 64 -6.15 -3.74 -8.76
C LEU A 64 -4.78 -4.42 -8.75
N ILE A 65 -3.76 -3.78 -9.33
CA ILE A 65 -2.39 -4.31 -9.39
C ILE A 65 -1.87 -4.60 -7.99
N LEU A 66 -2.04 -3.67 -7.04
CA LEU A 66 -1.60 -3.85 -5.65
C LEU A 66 -2.37 -4.96 -4.94
N THR A 67 -3.67 -5.11 -5.21
CA THR A 67 -4.47 -6.20 -4.64
C THR A 67 -4.03 -7.56 -5.19
N LEU A 68 -3.73 -7.65 -6.49
CA LEU A 68 -3.21 -8.87 -7.10
C LEU A 68 -1.79 -9.18 -6.63
N ALA A 69 -0.92 -8.17 -6.52
CA ALA A 69 0.41 -8.32 -5.95
C ALA A 69 0.33 -8.84 -4.51
N GLN A 70 -0.55 -8.28 -3.68
CA GLN A 70 -0.80 -8.80 -2.34
C GLN A 70 -1.26 -10.26 -2.40
N LYS A 71 -2.23 -10.60 -3.26
CA LYS A 71 -2.77 -11.96 -3.40
C LYS A 71 -1.70 -13.00 -3.74
N TYR A 72 -0.84 -12.71 -4.71
CA TYR A 72 0.12 -13.68 -5.24
C TYR A 72 1.48 -13.68 -4.53
N LEU A 73 1.87 -12.55 -3.91
CA LEU A 73 3.17 -12.42 -3.25
C LEU A 73 3.12 -12.66 -1.74
N SER A 74 1.94 -12.76 -1.12
CA SER A 74 1.78 -13.08 0.30
C SER A 74 1.05 -14.41 0.52
N ASP A 75 1.36 -15.06 1.65
CA ASP A 75 0.70 -16.30 2.06
C ASP A 75 -0.70 -15.99 2.59
N GLN A 76 -1.69 -16.14 1.71
CA GLN A 76 -3.09 -15.88 2.00
C GLN A 76 -3.67 -16.83 3.06
N ALA A 77 -3.20 -18.08 3.12
CA ALA A 77 -3.71 -19.05 4.08
C ALA A 77 -3.23 -18.68 5.49
N ALA A 78 -1.93 -18.44 5.65
CA ALA A 78 -1.34 -18.02 6.92
C ALA A 78 -1.92 -16.68 7.41
N LEU A 79 -2.16 -15.73 6.50
CA LEU A 79 -2.79 -14.44 6.85
C LEU A 79 -4.22 -14.61 7.36
N ARG A 80 -5.03 -15.49 6.75
CA ARG A 80 -6.40 -15.74 7.20
C ARG A 80 -6.45 -16.42 8.56
N GLU A 81 -5.58 -17.40 8.78
CA GLU A 81 -5.45 -18.08 10.07
C GLU A 81 -5.06 -17.09 11.16
N LEU A 82 -4.03 -16.27 10.90
CA LEU A 82 -3.57 -15.25 11.84
C LEU A 82 -4.67 -14.22 12.15
N LYS A 83 -5.43 -13.76 11.15
CA LYS A 83 -6.57 -12.86 11.35
C LYS A 83 -7.69 -13.51 12.17
N LYS A 84 -7.91 -14.81 12.00
CA LYS A 84 -8.89 -15.58 12.78
C LYS A 84 -8.47 -15.64 14.26
N GLU A 85 -7.20 -15.95 14.54
CA GLU A 85 -6.65 -15.95 15.90
C GLU A 85 -6.74 -14.57 16.56
N GLN A 86 -6.35 -13.52 15.85
CA GLN A 86 -6.46 -12.13 16.33
C GLN A 86 -7.91 -11.74 16.61
N LYS A 87 -8.87 -12.20 15.79
CA LYS A 87 -10.29 -11.93 16.00
C LYS A 87 -10.82 -12.63 17.25
N ILE A 88 -10.48 -13.91 17.47
CA ILE A 88 -10.84 -14.65 18.67
C ILE A 88 -10.30 -13.93 19.92
N LEU A 89 -9.03 -13.52 19.88
CA LEU A 89 -8.41 -12.78 20.98
C LEU A 89 -9.10 -11.43 21.23
N SER A 90 -9.49 -10.72 20.17
CA SER A 90 -10.25 -9.46 20.26
C SER A 90 -11.62 -9.66 20.90
N GLU A 91 -12.32 -10.74 20.56
CA GLU A 91 -13.60 -11.10 21.18
C GLU A 91 -13.42 -11.49 22.65
N GLU A 92 -12.33 -12.16 23.00
CA GLU A 92 -12.00 -12.49 24.39
C GLU A 92 -11.70 -11.24 25.22
N MET A 93 -10.92 -10.29 24.69
CA MET A 93 -10.68 -8.99 25.35
C MET A 93 -11.98 -8.22 25.61
N LYS A 94 -12.97 -8.32 24.72
CA LYS A 94 -14.29 -7.69 24.92
C LYS A 94 -15.08 -8.33 26.07
N LYS A 95 -14.86 -9.62 26.37
CA LYS A 95 -15.49 -10.33 27.48
C LYS A 95 -14.84 -10.00 28.82
N TYR A 96 -13.54 -9.71 28.83
CA TYR A 96 -12.76 -9.46 30.06
C TYR A 96 -12.43 -7.98 30.29
N LYS A 97 -13.26 -7.05 29.80
CA LYS A 97 -13.04 -5.60 29.95
C LYS A 97 -12.92 -5.14 31.40
N GLU A 98 -13.64 -5.82 32.31
CA GLU A 98 -13.69 -5.50 33.74
C GLU A 98 -12.58 -6.21 34.55
N HIS A 99 -11.71 -6.98 33.88
CA HIS A 99 -10.61 -7.70 34.52
C HIS A 99 -9.26 -7.17 34.00
N PRO A 100 -8.69 -6.12 34.61
CA PRO A 100 -7.51 -5.43 34.09
C PRO A 100 -6.30 -6.34 33.90
N GLU A 101 -6.06 -7.26 34.84
CA GLU A 101 -4.93 -8.21 34.77
C GLU A 101 -5.07 -9.16 33.58
N LYS A 102 -6.23 -9.77 33.42
CA LYS A 102 -6.53 -10.67 32.29
C LYS A 102 -6.54 -9.91 30.97
N LEU A 103 -7.05 -8.68 30.95
CA LEU A 103 -7.01 -7.81 29.78
C LEU A 103 -5.56 -7.52 29.37
N MET A 104 -4.67 -7.25 30.34
CA MET A 104 -3.25 -7.01 30.09
C MET A 104 -2.54 -8.25 29.51
N GLU A 105 -2.85 -9.45 30.01
CA GLU A 105 -2.34 -10.70 29.43
C GLU A 105 -2.78 -10.90 27.98
N LEU A 106 -4.07 -10.67 27.70
CA LEU A 106 -4.61 -10.77 26.33
C LEU A 106 -3.98 -9.72 25.40
N GLN A 107 -3.72 -8.51 25.89
CA GLN A 107 -2.98 -7.49 25.13
C GLN A 107 -1.55 -7.93 24.83
N LYS A 108 -0.82 -8.49 25.81
CA LYS A 108 0.53 -9.04 25.57
C LYS A 108 0.51 -10.12 24.48
N LYS A 109 -0.45 -11.04 24.55
CA LYS A 109 -0.66 -12.06 23.52
C LYS A 109 -0.98 -11.46 22.16
N GLN A 110 -1.69 -10.32 22.11
CA GLN A 110 -1.95 -9.61 20.87
C GLN A 110 -0.66 -9.06 20.24
N LEU A 111 0.26 -8.55 21.07
CA LEU A 111 1.55 -8.04 20.62
C LEU A 111 2.45 -9.14 20.04
N GLU A 112 2.34 -10.37 20.54
CA GLU A 112 3.08 -11.53 20.00
C GLU A 112 2.72 -11.84 18.54
N PHE A 113 1.55 -11.42 18.06
CA PHE A 113 1.18 -11.55 16.65
C PHE A 113 1.83 -10.50 15.74
N LEU A 114 2.38 -9.40 16.29
CA LEU A 114 2.93 -8.32 15.47
C LEU A 114 4.09 -8.79 14.58
N PRO A 115 5.10 -9.53 15.07
CA PRO A 115 6.21 -9.99 14.23
C PRO A 115 5.73 -10.91 13.10
N LYS A 116 4.83 -11.86 13.40
CA LYS A 116 4.26 -12.79 12.42
C LYS A 116 3.41 -12.06 11.38
N THR A 117 2.61 -11.08 11.81
CA THR A 117 1.82 -10.22 10.90
C THR A 117 2.73 -9.43 9.98
N PHE A 118 3.77 -8.82 10.54
CA PHE A 118 4.73 -8.04 9.79
C PHE A 118 5.46 -8.90 8.75
N GLU A 119 5.94 -10.08 9.12
CA GLU A 119 6.60 -11.00 8.19
C GLU A 119 5.72 -11.39 7.00
N LEU A 120 4.47 -11.78 7.27
CA LEU A 120 3.53 -12.20 6.22
C LEU A 120 3.10 -11.04 5.31
N THR A 121 3.04 -9.81 5.83
CA THR A 121 2.63 -8.62 5.08
C THR A 121 3.79 -7.89 4.41
N MET A 122 5.02 -8.03 4.89
CA MET A 122 6.18 -7.32 4.33
C MET A 122 6.65 -7.89 3.01
N LYS A 123 6.49 -9.19 2.77
CA LYS A 123 6.93 -9.82 1.52
C LYS A 123 6.42 -9.09 0.27
N PRO A 124 5.10 -8.87 0.07
CA PRO A 124 4.61 -8.10 -1.07
C PRO A 124 5.10 -6.64 -1.07
N ILE A 125 5.20 -6.02 0.11
CA ILE A 125 5.63 -4.63 0.25
C ILE A 125 7.07 -4.46 -0.22
N MET A 126 7.99 -5.37 0.13
CA MET A 126 9.39 -5.30 -0.34
C MET A 126 9.46 -5.26 -1.87
N PHE A 127 8.72 -6.13 -2.57
CA PHE A 127 8.72 -6.12 -4.04
C PHE A 127 8.05 -4.90 -4.67
N THR A 128 7.07 -4.31 -3.99
CA THR A 128 6.25 -3.23 -4.57
C THR A 128 6.69 -1.83 -4.14
N THR A 129 7.49 -1.68 -3.08
CA THR A 129 7.86 -0.36 -2.52
C THR A 129 8.57 0.52 -3.54
N ILE A 130 9.61 0.01 -4.22
CA ILE A 130 10.36 0.79 -5.21
C ILE A 130 9.44 1.21 -6.39
N PRO A 131 8.73 0.27 -7.07
CA PRO A 131 7.80 0.65 -8.14
C PRO A 131 6.73 1.65 -7.71
N ILE A 132 6.14 1.46 -6.52
CA ILE A 132 5.12 2.35 -5.96
C ILE A 132 5.70 3.75 -5.77
N VAL A 133 6.86 3.88 -5.13
CA VAL A 133 7.43 5.20 -4.83
C VAL A 133 7.76 5.96 -6.12
N LEU A 134 8.34 5.29 -7.12
CA LEU A 134 8.60 5.89 -8.44
C LEU A 134 7.30 6.31 -9.13
N PHE A 135 6.29 5.45 -9.10
CA PHE A 135 4.97 5.75 -9.65
C PHE A 135 4.33 6.97 -8.98
N PHE A 136 4.30 7.02 -7.64
CA PHE A 136 3.72 8.13 -6.90
C PHE A 136 4.47 9.45 -7.13
N ARG A 137 5.80 9.40 -7.25
CA ARG A 137 6.60 10.60 -7.54
C ARG A 137 6.30 11.17 -8.92
N TRP A 138 6.13 10.31 -9.92
CA TRP A 138 5.71 10.71 -11.26
C TRP A 138 4.26 11.19 -11.26
N PHE A 139 3.35 10.46 -10.61
CA PHE A 139 1.92 10.74 -10.56
C PHE A 139 1.60 12.07 -9.88
N GLY A 140 2.31 12.39 -8.79
CA GLY A 140 2.19 13.66 -8.09
C GLY A 140 2.51 14.88 -8.97
N MET A 141 3.35 14.74 -10.01
CA MET A 141 3.63 15.84 -10.95
C MET A 141 2.39 16.26 -11.74
N TYR A 142 1.48 15.33 -12.01
CA TYR A 142 0.23 15.57 -12.72
C TYR A 142 -0.90 16.01 -11.79
N LEU A 143 -0.92 15.48 -10.56
CA LEU A 143 -2.01 15.73 -9.64
C LEU A 143 -1.85 17.00 -8.81
N ASN A 144 -0.62 17.45 -8.56
CA ASN A 144 -0.41 18.68 -7.81
C ASN A 144 -1.05 19.90 -8.50
N PRO A 145 -0.99 20.05 -9.85
CA PRO A 145 -1.77 21.09 -10.54
C PRO A 145 -3.29 20.89 -10.47
N MET A 146 -3.79 19.65 -10.38
CA MET A 146 -5.24 19.35 -10.39
C MET A 146 -5.90 19.50 -9.02
N PHE A 147 -5.25 19.03 -7.96
CA PHE A 147 -5.82 18.89 -6.61
C PHE A 147 -4.97 19.59 -5.53
N GLY A 148 -3.87 20.25 -5.90
CA GLY A 148 -2.90 20.78 -4.94
C GLY A 148 -2.25 19.67 -4.10
N GLY A 149 -1.67 20.03 -2.96
CA GLY A 149 -1.04 19.07 -2.04
C GLY A 149 -1.97 18.01 -1.42
N TRP A 150 -3.29 18.13 -1.64
CA TRP A 150 -4.30 17.21 -1.11
C TRP A 150 -4.55 15.99 -2.00
N TRP A 151 -3.89 15.90 -3.17
CA TRP A 151 -4.03 14.77 -4.09
C TRP A 151 -3.82 13.39 -3.44
N ILE A 152 -2.94 13.32 -2.44
CA ILE A 152 -2.66 12.08 -1.69
C ILE A 152 -3.92 11.61 -0.96
N LEU A 153 -4.70 12.50 -0.35
CA LEU A 153 -5.92 12.12 0.35
C LEU A 153 -7.00 11.60 -0.61
N TYR A 154 -7.17 12.28 -1.75
CA TYR A 154 -8.10 11.81 -2.79
C TYR A 154 -7.72 10.42 -3.30
N TYR A 155 -6.42 10.19 -3.52
CA TYR A 155 -5.92 8.88 -3.89
C TYR A 155 -6.18 7.83 -2.80
N LEU A 156 -5.86 8.15 -1.54
CA LEU A 156 -6.02 7.21 -0.43
C LEU A 156 -7.49 6.79 -0.27
N ILE A 157 -8.42 7.73 -0.27
CA ILE A 157 -9.86 7.43 -0.15
C ILE A 157 -10.33 6.59 -1.34
N GLY A 158 -10.00 7.00 -2.57
CA GLY A 158 -10.36 6.23 -3.76
C GLY A 158 -9.79 4.81 -3.75
N SER A 159 -8.52 4.67 -3.37
CA SER A 159 -7.84 3.37 -3.31
C SER A 159 -8.42 2.47 -2.22
N MET A 160 -8.87 3.01 -1.08
CA MET A 160 -9.57 2.21 -0.06
C MET A 160 -10.89 1.64 -0.59
N ILE A 161 -11.65 2.43 -1.36
CA ILE A 161 -12.90 1.98 -1.99
C ILE A 161 -12.61 0.87 -3.00
N PHE A 162 -11.71 1.12 -3.98
CA PHE A 162 -11.37 0.13 -5.00
C PHE A 162 -10.71 -1.12 -4.41
N SER A 163 -9.77 -0.96 -3.48
CA SER A 163 -9.15 -2.09 -2.77
C SER A 163 -10.19 -2.91 -2.02
N GLY A 164 -11.16 -2.26 -1.35
CA GLY A 164 -12.27 -2.94 -0.71
C GLY A 164 -13.11 -3.79 -1.67
N ILE A 165 -13.38 -3.27 -2.87
CA ILE A 165 -14.09 -4.00 -3.93
C ILE A 165 -13.23 -5.19 -4.43
N PHE A 166 -11.98 -4.95 -4.81
CA PHE A 166 -11.11 -5.98 -5.38
C PHE A 166 -10.75 -7.07 -4.37
N ARG A 167 -10.52 -6.74 -3.10
CA ARG A 167 -10.26 -7.75 -2.07
C ARG A 167 -11.43 -8.71 -1.91
N LYS A 168 -12.67 -8.20 -1.97
CA LYS A 168 -13.87 -9.05 -1.97
C LYS A 168 -13.96 -9.89 -3.24
N LEU A 169 -13.77 -9.27 -4.40
CA LEU A 169 -13.86 -9.95 -5.70
C LEU A 169 -12.83 -11.08 -5.85
N PHE A 170 -11.59 -10.86 -5.39
CA PHE A 170 -10.49 -11.81 -5.53
C PHE A 170 -10.22 -12.66 -4.29
N ASN A 171 -11.05 -12.51 -3.25
CA ASN A 171 -10.94 -13.20 -1.95
C ASN A 171 -9.55 -13.03 -1.32
N VAL A 172 -9.05 -11.80 -1.25
CA VAL A 172 -7.75 -11.49 -0.63
C VAL A 172 -7.93 -11.28 0.87
N ALA A 173 -7.04 -11.87 1.65
CA ALA A 173 -7.08 -11.94 3.11
C ALA A 173 -7.08 -10.57 3.78
#